data_AF-A0A2G9TSM7-F1
#
_entry.id   AF-A0A2G9TSM7-F1
#
_cell.length_a   1.000
_cell.length_b   1.000
_cell.length_c   1.000
_cell.angle_alpha   90.00
_cell.angle_beta   90.00
_cell.angle_gamma   90.00
#
_symmetry.space_group_name_H-M   'P 1'
#
loop_
_entity.id
_entity.type
_entity.pdbx_description
1 polymer ?
#
loop_
_entity_poly.entity_id
_entity_poly.type
_entity_poly.pdbx_seq_one_letter_code
_entity_poly.pdbx_strand_id
1 'polypeptide(L)'
;MKSVEGDPTLQYPVLSLSAECRYDELCKALGGDGYFVRSVPEIERALTQAFQKTDGPSVINVIISTDSERKAQAHPWLTRSKV
;
A
#
# COMPACT_ATOMS: atom_id res chain seq x y z
N MET A 1 -25.22 4.05 0.74
CA MET A 1 -24.23 4.91 0.05
C MET A 1 -24.64 5.02 -1.40
N LYS A 2 -24.83 6.23 -1.93
CA LYS A 2 -25.10 6.40 -3.37
C LYS A 2 -23.80 6.10 -4.10
N SER A 3 -23.78 5.02 -4.87
CA SER A 3 -22.70 4.74 -5.82
C SER A 3 -22.63 5.93 -6.77
N VAL A 4 -21.44 6.53 -6.91
CA VAL A 4 -21.25 7.63 -7.84
C VAL A 4 -21.17 7.00 -9.23
N GLU A 5 -22.18 7.25 -10.04
CA GLU A 5 -22.23 6.81 -11.43
C GLU A 5 -20.99 7.34 -12.16
N GLY A 6 -20.15 6.45 -12.68
CA GLY A 6 -18.87 6.81 -13.28
C GLY A 6 -17.63 6.61 -12.41
N ASP A 7 -17.75 6.03 -11.20
CA ASP A 7 -16.57 5.73 -10.37
C ASP A 7 -15.64 4.74 -11.10
N PRO A 8 -14.43 5.17 -11.52
CA PRO A 8 -13.51 4.32 -12.27
C PRO A 8 -13.10 3.08 -11.46
N THR A 9 -13.07 3.18 -10.13
CA THR A 9 -12.71 2.06 -9.23
C THR A 9 -13.74 0.93 -9.24
N LEU A 10 -14.98 1.20 -9.69
CA LEU A 10 -16.04 0.21 -9.84
C LEU A 10 -16.16 -0.33 -11.28
N GLN A 11 -15.60 0.39 -12.25
CA GLN A 11 -15.70 0.05 -13.68
C GLN A 11 -14.49 -0.72 -14.19
N TYR A 12 -13.33 -0.52 -13.58
CA TYR A 12 -12.13 -1.22 -13.99
C TYR A 12 -12.16 -2.69 -13.53
N PRO A 13 -11.77 -3.65 -14.40
CA PRO A 13 -11.47 -5.01 -13.99
C PRO A 13 -10.58 -5.02 -12.74
N VAL A 14 -10.80 -5.96 -11.83
CA VAL A 14 -10.01 -6.08 -10.59
C VAL A 14 -8.49 -6.19 -10.82
N LEU A 15 -8.09 -6.58 -12.04
CA LEU A 15 -6.70 -6.68 -12.50
C LEU A 15 -6.14 -5.40 -13.15
N SER A 16 -6.99 -4.40 -13.41
CA SER A 16 -6.54 -3.12 -13.99
C SER A 16 -5.70 -2.30 -13.01
N LEU A 17 -5.85 -2.54 -11.71
CA LEU A 17 -4.90 -2.09 -10.71
C LEU A 17 -3.73 -3.08 -10.71
N SER A 18 -2.63 -2.71 -11.35
CA SER A 18 -1.43 -3.54 -11.38
C SER A 18 -0.87 -3.68 -9.96
N ALA A 19 -0.68 -4.92 -9.51
CA ALA A 19 -0.08 -5.23 -8.20
C ALA A 19 1.29 -4.55 -8.00
N GLU A 20 2.00 -4.27 -9.08
CA GLU A 20 3.31 -3.61 -9.08
C GLU A 20 3.26 -2.16 -9.58
N CYS A 21 2.18 -1.44 -9.28
CA CYS A 21 2.15 -0.01 -9.50
C CYS A 21 3.32 0.64 -8.73
N ARG A 22 4.24 1.30 -9.45
CA ARG A 22 5.51 1.81 -8.90
C ARG A 22 5.35 3.16 -8.19
N TYR A 23 4.60 3.16 -7.09
CA TYR A 23 4.40 4.35 -6.24
C TYR A 23 5.71 4.91 -5.68
N ASP A 24 6.72 4.05 -5.51
CA ASP A 24 8.08 4.43 -5.19
C ASP A 24 8.69 5.36 -6.26
N GLU A 25 8.51 5.05 -7.54
CA GLU A 25 9.02 5.90 -8.63
C GLU A 25 8.23 7.20 -8.74
N LEU A 26 6.91 7.17 -8.49
CA LEU A 26 6.09 8.38 -8.39
C LEU A 26 6.61 9.31 -7.28
N CYS A 27 6.92 8.77 -6.11
CA CYS A 27 7.45 9.55 -5.00
C CYS A 27 8.79 10.20 -5.35
N LYS A 28 9.71 9.44 -5.98
CA LYS A 28 10.99 9.96 -6.47
C LYS A 28 10.81 11.07 -7.50
N ALA A 29 9.88 10.90 -8.45
CA ALA A 29 9.60 11.91 -9.47
C ALA A 29 9.10 13.24 -8.87
N LEU A 30 8.48 13.19 -7.69
CA LEU A 30 8.01 14.36 -6.94
C LEU A 30 9.04 14.90 -5.92
N GLY A 31 10.27 14.38 -5.93
CA GLY A 31 11.36 14.82 -5.05
C GLY A 31 11.39 14.18 -3.66
N GLY A 32 10.59 13.14 -3.43
CA GLY A 32 10.63 12.33 -2.20
C GLY A 32 11.51 11.09 -2.33
N ASP A 33 11.56 10.29 -1.26
CA ASP A 33 12.25 9.00 -1.29
C ASP A 33 11.26 7.85 -1.52
N GLY A 34 11.50 7.05 -2.55
CA GLY A 34 10.69 5.88 -2.87
C GLY A 34 11.43 4.56 -2.65
N TYR A 35 10.81 3.64 -1.94
CA TYR A 35 11.33 2.29 -1.67
C TYR A 35 10.36 1.24 -2.18
N PHE A 36 10.85 0.25 -2.94
CA PHE A 36 10.06 -0.88 -3.42
C PHE A 36 10.52 -2.16 -2.73
N VAL A 37 9.62 -2.82 -1.98
CA VAL A 37 9.99 -3.92 -1.07
C VAL A 37 9.02 -5.09 -1.17
N ARG A 38 9.53 -6.30 -0.95
CA ARG A 38 8.79 -7.57 -1.04
C ARG A 38 8.98 -8.47 0.19
N SER A 39 9.95 -8.16 1.04
CA SER A 39 10.29 -9.00 2.20
C SER A 39 10.42 -8.21 3.50
N VAL A 40 10.29 -8.89 4.64
CA VAL A 40 10.43 -8.27 5.97
C VAL A 40 11.79 -7.58 6.16
N PRO A 41 12.94 -8.18 5.78
CA PRO A 41 14.24 -7.50 5.91
C PRO A 41 14.35 -6.25 5.04
N GLU A 42 13.73 -6.24 3.86
CA GLU A 42 13.69 -5.04 3.01
C GLU A 42 12.83 -3.94 3.64
N ILE A 43 11.72 -4.30 4.28
CA ILE A 43 10.87 -3.36 5.02
C ILE A 43 11.67 -2.71 6.16
N GLU A 44 12.38 -3.50 6.98
CA GLU A 44 13.19 -2.97 8.10
C GLU A 44 14.26 -1.99 7.63
N ARG A 45 14.95 -2.32 6.53
CA ARG A 45 15.94 -1.44 5.91
C ARG A 45 15.31 -0.17 5.37
N ALA A 46 14.25 -0.29 4.57
CA ALA A 46 13.56 0.85 3.99
C ALA A 46 13.01 1.79 5.06
N LEU A 47 12.48 1.24 6.17
CA LEU A 47 11.97 2.00 7.29
C LEU A 47 13.10 2.79 7.98
N THR A 48 14.24 2.16 8.21
CA THR A 48 15.42 2.82 8.79
C THR A 48 15.90 3.98 7.91
N GLN A 49 15.95 3.79 6.60
CA GLN A 49 16.34 4.85 5.65
C GLN A 49 15.29 5.97 5.59
N ALA A 50 14.01 5.62 5.53
CA ALA A 50 12.92 6.58 5.52
C ALA A 50 12.90 7.46 6.78
N PHE A 51 13.25 6.92 7.95
CA PHE A 51 13.36 7.69 9.20
C PHE A 51 14.57 8.63 9.24
N GLN A 52 15.62 8.37 8.47
CA GLN A 52 16.77 9.27 8.38
C GLN A 52 16.47 10.50 7.53
N LYS A 53 15.47 10.43 6.64
CA LYS A 53 15.05 11.55 5.82
C LYS A 53 14.36 12.61 6.68
N THR A 54 14.87 13.84 6.62
CA THR A 54 14.31 15.00 7.33
C THR A 54 13.76 16.07 6.39
N ASP A 55 14.03 15.95 5.09
CA ASP A 55 13.83 16.98 4.08
C ASP A 55 12.67 16.68 3.12
N GLY A 56 11.80 15.71 3.44
CA GLY A 56 10.63 15.42 2.62
C GLY A 56 9.93 14.12 2.95
N PRO A 57 8.89 13.76 2.18
CA PRO A 57 8.16 12.53 2.36
C PRO A 57 8.98 11.32 1.88
N SER A 58 8.70 10.18 2.50
CA SER A 58 9.16 8.87 2.06
C SER A 58 7.96 7.96 1.80
N VAL A 59 7.98 7.20 0.71
CA VAL A 59 6.98 6.19 0.37
C VAL A 59 7.65 4.82 0.34
N ILE A 60 7.13 3.89 1.13
CA ILE A 60 7.53 2.48 1.10
C ILE A 60 6.40 1.69 0.42
N ASN A 61 6.63 1.30 -0.82
CA ASN A 61 5.74 0.52 -1.66
C ASN A 61 5.96 -0.98 -1.36
N VAL A 62 5.10 -1.56 -0.52
CA VAL A 62 5.19 -2.95 -0.06
C VAL A 62 4.31 -3.84 -0.94
N ILE A 63 4.91 -4.78 -1.66
CA ILE A 63 4.16 -5.82 -2.35
C ILE A 63 3.60 -6.81 -1.33
N ILE A 64 2.28 -7.00 -1.39
CA ILE A 64 1.57 -7.99 -0.59
C ILE A 64 1.11 -9.14 -1.48
N SER A 65 1.16 -10.37 -0.98
CA SER A 65 0.58 -11.50 -1.69
C SER A 65 -0.94 -11.41 -1.66
N THR A 66 -1.57 -11.44 -2.82
CA THR A 66 -3.03 -11.28 -2.98
C THR A 66 -3.83 -12.48 -2.50
N ASP A 67 -3.16 -13.61 -2.26
CA ASP A 67 -3.71 -14.89 -1.80
C ASP A 67 -3.62 -15.06 -0.26
N SER A 68 -3.02 -14.09 0.44
CA SER A 68 -2.83 -14.19 1.88
C SER A 68 -4.14 -13.99 2.64
N GLU A 69 -4.47 -14.95 3.50
CA GLU A 69 -5.64 -14.85 4.38
C GLU A 69 -5.39 -13.90 5.55
N ARG A 70 -6.47 -13.30 6.06
CA ARG A 70 -6.41 -12.49 7.28
C ARG A 70 -6.02 -13.39 8.45
N LYS A 71 -5.01 -12.98 9.21
CA LYS A 71 -4.71 -13.60 10.51
C LYS A 71 -5.93 -13.54 11.43
N ALA A 72 -6.15 -14.62 12.19
CA ALA A 72 -7.16 -14.65 13.23
C ALA A 72 -6.96 -13.49 14.21
N GLN A 73 -8.00 -12.67 14.39
CA GLN A 73 -7.94 -11.52 15.29
C GLN A 73 -8.40 -11.96 16.68
N ALA A 74 -7.68 -11.53 17.72
CA ALA A 74 -7.99 -11.89 19.10
C ALA A 74 -9.33 -11.33 19.60
N HIS A 75 -9.81 -10.26 18.98
CA HIS A 75 -10.97 -9.53 19.47
C HIS A 75 -11.98 -9.21 18.35
N PRO A 76 -13.30 -9.42 18.56
CA PRO A 76 -14.32 -9.28 17.51
C PRO A 76 -14.44 -7.89 16.86
N TRP A 77 -14.13 -6.81 17.59
CA TRP A 77 -14.10 -5.44 17.08
C TRP A 77 -13.04 -5.19 15.99
N LEU A 78 -11.98 -6.00 15.91
CA LEU A 78 -10.97 -5.95 14.83
C LEU A 78 -11.45 -6.66 13.54
N THR A 79 -12.56 -7.40 13.61
CA THR A 79 -13.18 -8.09 12.47
C THR A 79 -14.50 -7.47 12.03
N ARG A 80 -15.11 -6.62 12.85
CA ARG A 80 -16.44 -6.06 12.58
C ARG A 80 -16.32 -4.89 11.58
N SER A 81 -16.44 -5.21 10.29
CA SER A 81 -16.79 -4.19 9.30
C SER A 81 -18.26 -3.82 9.55
N LYS A 82 -18.58 -2.52 9.68
CA LYS A 82 -19.89 -1.96 10.05
C LYS A 82 -21.08 -2.86 9.64
N VAL A 83 -21.97 -3.13 10.61
CA VAL A 83 -23.36 -3.56 10.33
C VAL A 83 -24.08 -2.43 9.61
#